data_AF-D9R3X0-F1
#
_entry.id   AF-D9R3X0-F1
#
_cell.length_a   1.000
_cell.length_b   1.000
_cell.length_c   1.000
_cell.angle_alpha   90.00
_cell.angle_beta   90.00
_cell.angle_gamma   90.00
#
_symmetry.space_group_name_H-M   'P 1'
#
loop_
_entity.id
_entity.type
_entity.pdbx_description
1 polymer ?
#
loop_
_entity_poly.entity_id
_entity_poly.type
_entity_poly.pdbx_seq_one_letter_code
_entity_poly.pdbx_strand_id
1 'polypeptide(L)'
;MEAAWIQTVGIWNWLMDHLIYINLILSIIIVFFQRRDPKAVWTWLLALYFIPVFGILFYLLLGQDMRKGKMFRVKEVEDRVRYSAKNQEEFLKSHDISLVSSLSRDYSDLVVYNLETSGAVLTVDNTVDIFTDGEKKFKDLRAELSAAVRFIHMQYYIIKDDELFDSIIPILIERARAGVEVRILCDGMGGRFMPKDKWNRLKDNGVKVGIFFPPYLGRLQLRVNYRNHRKIVVIDNRVGYVGGFNIGREYISKDTRFGYWRDTHLKLMGGSVLSLQIRFALDWNYAAGENLFRNMKYFCEDEDGRCLDSMGVVDMSDERKHLGIQIIASGPDARSRQIRDNYIRLFSKARDHIYIQTPYFVPDDAVLTTLQVAARSGVDVRLMIPCKPDHPFVYWASYSYVGDLISAGARCYTYENGFLHSKGVMTDGKVSSYGTANMDIRSFELNFEVNAVIYDEETTRRLEELFLRDLERCKEITREVYEERNLFIRIKEQGSRLLSPLL
;
A
#
# COMPACT_ATOMS: atom_id res chain seq x y z
N MET A 1 -23.23 31.43 31.15
CA MET A 1 -23.44 29.98 30.94
C MET A 1 -24.88 29.68 30.48
N GLU A 2 -25.88 30.27 31.11
CA GLU A 2 -27.30 30.06 30.78
C GLU A 2 -27.71 30.52 29.36
N ALA A 3 -27.23 31.68 28.91
CA ALA A 3 -27.48 32.15 27.54
C ALA A 3 -26.85 31.25 26.46
N ALA A 4 -25.66 30.68 26.73
CA ALA A 4 -25.01 29.74 25.83
C ALA A 4 -25.77 28.40 25.78
N TRP A 5 -26.30 27.95 26.92
CA TRP A 5 -27.13 26.75 27.01
C TRP A 5 -28.44 26.90 26.23
N ILE A 6 -29.15 28.03 26.41
CA ILE A 6 -30.39 28.33 25.68
C ILE A 6 -30.16 28.39 24.17
N GLN A 7 -29.07 29.04 23.72
CA GLN A 7 -28.69 29.04 22.31
C GLN A 7 -28.38 27.64 21.79
N THR A 8 -27.66 26.82 22.56
CA THR A 8 -27.31 25.45 22.15
C THR A 8 -28.56 24.58 22.00
N VAL A 9 -29.51 24.68 22.94
CA VAL A 9 -30.79 23.98 22.88
C VAL A 9 -31.66 24.48 21.72
N GLY A 10 -31.67 25.79 21.46
CA GLY A 10 -32.38 26.37 20.32
C GLY A 10 -31.85 25.87 18.97
N ILE A 11 -30.52 25.82 18.82
CA ILE A 11 -29.86 25.27 17.62
C ILE A 11 -30.18 23.79 17.44
N TRP A 12 -30.15 23.02 18.53
CA TRP A 12 -30.46 21.58 18.50
C TRP A 12 -31.90 21.32 18.06
N ASN A 13 -32.87 22.04 18.63
CA ASN A 13 -34.28 21.89 18.27
C ASN A 13 -34.51 22.27 16.80
N TRP A 14 -33.94 23.38 16.34
CA TRP A 14 -34.02 23.76 14.93
C TRP A 14 -33.44 22.70 13.99
N LEU A 15 -32.29 22.10 14.35
CA LEU A 15 -31.65 21.02 13.59
C LEU A 15 -32.56 19.80 13.49
N MET A 16 -33.24 19.42 14.57
CA MET A 16 -34.15 18.29 14.59
C MET A 16 -35.43 18.55 13.77
N ASP A 17 -36.01 19.74 13.89
CA ASP A 17 -37.20 20.15 13.15
C ASP A 17 -36.96 20.16 11.63
N HIS A 18 -35.72 20.46 11.20
CA HIS A 18 -35.34 20.58 9.79
C HIS A 18 -34.58 19.37 9.25
N LEU A 19 -34.39 18.32 10.06
CA LEU A 19 -33.53 17.17 9.73
C LEU A 19 -33.92 16.48 8.42
N ILE A 20 -35.23 16.36 8.15
CA ILE A 20 -35.76 15.75 6.93
C ILE A 20 -35.37 16.56 5.69
N TYR A 21 -35.47 17.89 5.75
CA TYR A 21 -35.09 18.76 4.63
C TYR A 21 -33.58 18.75 4.41
N ILE A 22 -32.79 18.73 5.49
CA ILE A 22 -31.33 18.59 5.43
C ILE A 22 -30.95 17.27 4.76
N ASN A 23 -31.57 16.15 5.16
CA ASN A 23 -31.35 14.83 4.57
C ASN A 23 -31.77 14.77 3.10
N LEU A 24 -32.88 15.42 2.72
CA LEU A 24 -33.34 15.50 1.34
C LEU A 24 -32.33 16.27 0.47
N ILE A 25 -31.85 17.43 0.93
CA ILE A 25 -30.84 18.22 0.22
C ILE A 25 -29.54 17.43 0.07
N LEU A 26 -29.05 16.78 1.14
CA LEU A 26 -27.87 15.93 1.10
C LEU A 26 -28.05 14.75 0.14
N SER A 27 -29.23 14.13 0.12
CA SER A 27 -29.56 13.03 -0.79
C SER A 27 -29.51 13.47 -2.26
N ILE A 28 -30.08 14.63 -2.60
CA ILE A 28 -29.98 15.23 -3.94
C ILE A 28 -28.52 15.50 -4.29
N ILE A 29 -27.73 16.05 -3.37
CA ILE A 29 -26.29 16.30 -3.59
C ILE A 29 -25.55 14.98 -3.87
N ILE A 30 -25.80 13.92 -3.10
CA ILE A 30 -25.15 12.62 -3.27
C ILE A 30 -25.53 12.01 -4.62
N VAL A 31 -26.81 12.01 -4.98
CA VAL A 31 -27.29 11.38 -6.22
C VAL A 31 -26.84 12.14 -7.47
N PHE A 32 -26.96 13.47 -7.48
CA PHE A 32 -26.76 14.25 -8.70
C PHE A 32 -25.35 14.85 -8.83
N PHE A 33 -24.64 15.07 -7.72
CA PHE A 33 -23.35 15.76 -7.74
C PHE A 33 -22.15 14.88 -7.37
N GLN A 34 -22.38 13.65 -6.90
CA GLN A 34 -21.30 12.66 -6.71
C GLN A 34 -21.35 11.56 -7.79
N ARG A 35 -20.28 11.48 -8.59
CA ARG A 35 -20.04 10.33 -9.47
C ARG A 35 -19.50 9.16 -8.64
N ARG A 36 -20.40 8.45 -7.96
CA ARG A 36 -20.08 7.26 -7.16
C ARG A 36 -20.71 6.02 -7.77
N ASP A 37 -20.17 4.86 -7.39
CA ASP A 37 -20.84 3.59 -7.61
C ASP A 37 -22.28 3.69 -7.05
N PRO A 38 -23.32 3.34 -7.84
CA PRO A 38 -24.70 3.27 -7.38
C PRO A 38 -24.87 2.58 -6.02
N LYS A 39 -24.07 1.53 -5.74
CA LYS A 39 -24.08 0.83 -4.44
C LYS A 39 -23.77 1.81 -3.29
N ALA A 40 -22.72 2.61 -3.43
CA ALA A 40 -22.32 3.59 -2.40
C ALA A 40 -23.35 4.72 -2.25
N VAL A 41 -23.98 5.16 -3.34
CA VAL A 41 -25.09 6.12 -3.29
C VAL A 41 -26.24 5.56 -2.45
N TRP A 42 -26.68 4.34 -2.74
CA TRP A 42 -27.73 3.68 -1.97
C TRP A 42 -27.36 3.49 -0.50
N THR A 43 -26.12 3.11 -0.18
CA THR A 43 -25.65 3.01 1.22
C THR A 43 -25.82 4.33 1.96
N TRP A 44 -25.44 5.45 1.35
CA TRP A 44 -25.56 6.77 1.99
C TRP A 44 -27.00 7.24 2.10
N LEU A 45 -27.84 6.99 1.09
CA LEU A 45 -29.27 7.27 1.18
C LEU A 45 -29.89 6.49 2.35
N LEU A 46 -29.65 5.18 2.43
CA LEU A 46 -30.16 4.35 3.52
C LEU A 46 -29.66 4.83 4.89
N ALA A 47 -28.37 5.17 5.02
CA ALA A 47 -27.84 5.71 6.28
C ALA A 47 -28.52 7.03 6.68
N LEU A 48 -28.75 7.93 5.72
CA LEU A 48 -29.43 9.21 5.95
C LEU A 48 -30.92 9.05 6.30
N TYR A 49 -31.61 8.03 5.78
CA TYR A 49 -33.05 7.83 6.05
C TYR A 49 -33.33 6.96 7.27
N PHE A 50 -32.56 5.90 7.50
CA PHE A 50 -32.79 4.97 8.62
C PHE A 50 -32.10 5.39 9.92
N ILE A 51 -31.05 6.21 9.84
CA ILE A 51 -30.33 6.70 11.02
C ILE A 51 -30.09 8.22 10.89
N PRO A 52 -31.14 9.05 10.82
CA PRO A 52 -31.06 10.38 10.23
C PRO A 52 -30.08 11.36 10.91
N VAL A 53 -29.90 11.27 12.24
CA VAL A 53 -28.92 12.11 12.95
C VAL A 53 -27.48 11.62 12.69
N PHE A 54 -27.23 10.32 12.86
CA PHE A 54 -25.88 9.77 12.70
C PHE A 54 -25.50 9.56 11.24
N GLY A 55 -26.45 9.40 10.32
CA GLY A 55 -26.24 9.23 8.90
C GLY A 55 -25.56 10.43 8.28
N ILE A 56 -25.95 11.65 8.68
CA ILE A 56 -25.26 12.88 8.30
C ILE A 56 -23.83 12.87 8.83
N LEU A 57 -23.65 12.53 10.11
CA LEU A 57 -22.33 12.48 10.74
C LEU A 57 -21.41 11.46 10.04
N PHE A 58 -21.89 10.25 9.78
CA PHE A 58 -21.16 9.21 9.07
C PHE A 58 -20.86 9.60 7.63
N TYR A 59 -21.81 10.21 6.92
CA TYR A 59 -21.60 10.69 5.56
C TYR A 59 -20.52 11.78 5.52
N LEU A 60 -20.55 12.73 6.46
CA LEU A 60 -19.51 13.74 6.55
C LEU A 60 -18.16 13.09 6.87
N LEU A 61 -18.07 12.14 7.81
CA LEU A 61 -16.79 11.57 8.23
C LEU A 61 -16.18 10.57 7.24
N LEU A 62 -17.02 9.81 6.53
CA LEU A 62 -16.61 8.64 5.75
C LEU A 62 -16.95 8.78 4.25
N GLY A 63 -17.96 9.59 3.94
CA GLY A 63 -18.54 9.76 2.61
C GLY A 63 -17.93 10.91 1.81
N GLN A 64 -16.73 11.40 2.12
CA GLN A 64 -16.05 12.41 1.28
C GLN A 64 -15.08 11.78 0.28
N ASP A 65 -15.13 12.19 -1.00
CA ASP A 65 -14.25 11.72 -2.07
C ASP A 65 -13.00 12.62 -2.20
N MET A 66 -11.81 12.02 -2.12
CA MET A 66 -10.53 12.73 -2.23
C MET A 66 -9.95 12.80 -3.64
N ARG A 67 -10.54 12.14 -4.64
CA ARG A 67 -10.03 12.11 -6.03
C ARG A 67 -9.97 13.48 -6.72
N LYS A 68 -10.61 14.50 -6.15
CA LYS A 68 -10.57 15.90 -6.63
C LYS A 68 -9.44 16.74 -6.01
N GLY A 69 -8.68 16.21 -5.05
CA GLY A 69 -7.64 16.95 -4.32
C GLY A 69 -6.29 16.96 -5.03
N LYS A 70 -5.71 18.14 -5.26
CA LYS A 70 -4.34 18.36 -5.79
C LYS A 70 -3.25 18.09 -4.73
N MET A 71 -3.35 16.99 -3.98
CA MET A 71 -2.60 16.79 -2.74
C MET A 71 -1.08 16.72 -2.91
N PHE A 72 -0.60 16.16 -4.04
CA PHE A 72 0.82 15.93 -4.32
C PHE A 72 1.35 16.69 -5.53
N ARG A 73 0.65 17.76 -5.97
CA ARG A 73 1.12 18.54 -7.12
C ARG A 73 2.32 19.40 -6.76
N VAL A 74 3.51 18.88 -7.04
CA VAL A 74 4.73 19.68 -7.19
C VAL A 74 4.98 19.80 -8.68
N LYS A 75 4.70 20.97 -9.26
CA LYS A 75 4.74 21.20 -10.72
C LYS A 75 6.09 20.79 -11.33
N GLU A 76 7.19 21.10 -10.66
CA GLU A 76 8.55 20.74 -11.07
C GLU A 76 8.77 19.21 -11.20
N VAL A 77 8.12 18.41 -10.34
CA VAL A 77 8.20 16.95 -10.37
C VAL A 77 7.28 16.37 -11.44
N GLU A 78 6.07 16.93 -11.55
CA GLU A 78 5.11 16.53 -12.58
C GLU A 78 5.72 16.73 -13.97
N ASP A 79 6.39 17.86 -14.21
CA ASP A 79 7.04 18.16 -15.49
C ASP A 79 8.24 17.22 -15.77
N ARG A 80 9.08 16.92 -14.77
CA ARG A 80 10.30 16.08 -14.94
C ARG A 80 10.03 14.57 -14.97
N VAL A 81 9.16 14.05 -14.11
CA VAL A 81 8.73 12.63 -14.15
C VAL A 81 8.01 12.36 -15.46
N ARG A 82 7.19 13.31 -15.92
CA ARG A 82 6.52 13.22 -17.22
C ARG A 82 7.51 13.27 -18.38
N TYR A 83 8.57 14.07 -18.28
CA TYR A 83 9.65 14.09 -19.27
C TYR A 83 10.37 12.74 -19.36
N SER A 84 10.80 12.19 -18.22
CA SER A 84 11.47 10.87 -18.15
C SER A 84 10.56 9.76 -18.66
N ALA A 85 9.29 9.78 -18.26
CA ALA A 85 8.30 8.82 -18.72
C ALA A 85 8.08 8.91 -20.23
N LYS A 86 8.00 10.12 -20.79
CA LYS A 86 7.83 10.34 -22.24
C LYS A 86 9.04 9.87 -23.03
N ASN A 87 10.26 10.15 -22.57
CA ASN A 87 11.48 9.68 -23.22
C ASN A 87 11.56 8.15 -23.22
N GLN A 88 11.23 7.52 -22.09
CA GLN A 88 11.17 6.06 -22.01
C GLN A 88 10.04 5.48 -22.87
N GLU A 89 8.88 6.14 -22.95
CA GLU A 89 7.79 5.73 -23.84
C GLU A 89 8.21 5.76 -25.32
N GLU A 90 8.87 6.85 -25.75
CA GLU A 90 9.42 6.99 -27.11
C GLU A 90 10.50 5.92 -27.39
N PHE A 91 11.35 5.61 -26.40
CA PHE A 91 12.33 4.52 -26.50
C PHE A 91 11.66 3.14 -26.64
N LEU A 92 10.70 2.82 -25.77
CA LEU A 92 9.97 1.55 -25.78
C LEU A 92 9.12 1.35 -27.05
N LYS A 93 8.64 2.43 -27.68
CA LYS A 93 7.92 2.37 -28.97
C LYS A 93 8.86 2.18 -30.16
N SER A 94 10.09 2.68 -30.08
CA SER A 94 11.06 2.67 -31.18
C SER A 94 11.98 1.45 -31.18
N HIS A 95 12.07 0.72 -30.06
CA HIS A 95 12.96 -0.43 -29.87
C HIS A 95 12.17 -1.69 -29.46
N ASP A 96 12.68 -2.87 -29.81
CA ASP A 96 12.09 -4.13 -29.37
C ASP A 96 12.34 -4.33 -27.86
N ILE A 97 11.28 -4.16 -27.07
CA ILE A 97 11.27 -4.29 -25.60
C ILE A 97 11.79 -5.66 -25.15
N SER A 98 11.69 -6.69 -25.99
CA SER A 98 12.21 -8.04 -25.68
C SER A 98 13.73 -8.13 -25.58
N LEU A 99 14.45 -7.04 -25.92
CA LEU A 99 15.90 -6.95 -25.78
C LEU A 99 16.33 -6.25 -24.47
N VAL A 100 15.44 -5.52 -23.79
CA VAL A 100 15.75 -4.61 -22.66
C VAL A 100 15.94 -5.35 -21.33
N SER A 101 15.33 -6.51 -21.19
CA SER A 101 15.67 -7.51 -20.20
C SER A 101 15.08 -8.84 -20.64
N SER A 102 15.32 -9.93 -19.91
CA SER A 102 14.58 -11.18 -20.03
C SER A 102 13.05 -11.05 -19.75
N LEU A 103 12.49 -9.83 -19.82
CA LEU A 103 11.07 -9.55 -20.01
C LEU A 103 10.51 -10.51 -21.07
N SER A 104 9.67 -11.45 -20.65
CA SER A 104 8.88 -12.20 -21.61
C SER A 104 8.05 -11.17 -22.40
N ARG A 105 8.07 -11.26 -23.74
CA ARG A 105 7.31 -10.38 -24.65
C ARG A 105 5.88 -10.08 -24.17
N ASP A 106 5.33 -11.02 -23.41
CA ASP A 106 3.99 -11.04 -22.83
C ASP A 106 3.67 -9.89 -21.87
N TYR A 107 4.63 -9.16 -21.28
CA TYR A 107 4.36 -8.11 -20.25
C TYR A 107 4.77 -6.68 -20.63
N SER A 108 5.24 -6.44 -21.86
CA SER A 108 5.65 -5.12 -22.36
C SER A 108 4.55 -4.04 -22.24
N ASP A 109 3.33 -4.41 -22.57
CA ASP A 109 2.12 -3.60 -22.41
C ASP A 109 1.79 -3.25 -20.94
N LEU A 110 2.14 -4.11 -19.98
CA LEU A 110 2.01 -3.79 -18.55
C LEU A 110 3.04 -2.74 -18.13
N VAL A 111 4.27 -2.84 -18.65
CA VAL A 111 5.31 -1.84 -18.44
C VAL A 111 4.84 -0.47 -18.95
N VAL A 112 4.34 -0.43 -20.19
CA VAL A 112 3.79 0.79 -20.80
C VAL A 112 2.58 1.30 -20.03
N TYR A 113 1.66 0.43 -19.58
CA TYR A 113 0.52 0.84 -18.77
C TYR A 113 0.95 1.53 -17.47
N ASN A 114 1.92 0.95 -16.75
CA ASN A 114 2.45 1.52 -15.52
C ASN A 114 3.13 2.88 -15.80
N LEU A 115 3.86 2.99 -16.91
CA LEU A 115 4.50 4.24 -17.33
C LEU A 115 3.47 5.34 -17.61
N GLU A 116 2.48 5.05 -18.46
CA GLU A 116 1.46 6.02 -18.90
C GLU A 116 0.55 6.50 -17.78
N THR A 117 0.15 5.59 -16.90
CA THR A 117 -0.85 5.91 -15.86
C THR A 117 -0.26 6.53 -14.61
N SER A 118 1.06 6.39 -14.39
CA SER A 118 1.70 6.73 -13.12
C SER A 118 3.05 7.44 -13.21
N GLY A 119 3.67 7.44 -14.40
CA GLY A 119 5.07 7.81 -14.55
C GLY A 119 6.02 6.81 -13.86
N ALA A 120 5.60 5.57 -13.63
CA ALA A 120 6.47 4.53 -13.07
C ALA A 120 7.47 4.08 -14.13
N VAL A 121 8.65 4.69 -14.10
CA VAL A 121 9.76 4.38 -14.99
C VAL A 121 10.27 2.96 -14.74
N LEU A 122 10.49 2.19 -15.82
CA LEU A 122 11.18 0.90 -15.76
C LEU A 122 12.67 1.14 -15.52
N THR A 123 13.20 0.46 -14.51
CA THR A 123 14.64 0.45 -14.20
C THR A 123 15.15 -0.97 -14.39
N VAL A 124 16.39 -1.14 -14.85
CA VAL A 124 16.95 -2.45 -15.23
C VAL A 124 18.28 -2.77 -14.55
N ASP A 125 18.89 -1.77 -13.92
CA ASP A 125 20.16 -1.82 -13.20
C ASP A 125 19.96 -2.21 -11.73
N ASN A 126 18.97 -3.08 -11.46
CA ASN A 126 18.55 -3.37 -10.09
C ASN A 126 19.16 -4.65 -9.52
N THR A 127 19.20 -4.69 -8.20
CA THR A 127 19.40 -5.92 -7.42
C THR A 127 18.36 -5.97 -6.31
N VAL A 128 17.98 -7.18 -5.91
CA VAL A 128 16.93 -7.42 -4.92
C VAL A 128 17.32 -8.50 -3.92
N ASP A 129 17.25 -8.13 -2.65
CA ASP A 129 17.29 -9.07 -1.53
C ASP A 129 15.89 -9.20 -0.91
N ILE A 130 15.50 -10.43 -0.62
CA ILE A 130 14.17 -10.77 -0.10
C ILE A 130 14.30 -11.16 1.36
N PHE A 131 13.60 -10.44 2.23
CA PHE A 131 13.44 -10.79 3.64
C PHE A 131 12.06 -11.38 3.90
N THR A 132 12.05 -12.53 4.56
CA THR A 132 10.83 -13.23 4.99
C THR A 132 10.67 -13.30 6.52
N ASP A 133 11.69 -12.84 7.24
CA ASP A 133 11.78 -12.84 8.70
C ASP A 133 12.14 -11.43 9.18
N GLY A 134 11.43 -10.97 10.21
CA GLY A 134 11.57 -9.62 10.72
C GLY A 134 12.88 -9.35 11.42
N GLU A 135 13.40 -10.30 12.21
CA GLU A 135 14.67 -10.12 12.92
C GLU A 135 15.82 -9.96 11.91
N LYS A 136 15.84 -10.78 10.85
CA LYS A 136 16.80 -10.64 9.75
C LYS A 136 16.66 -9.29 9.04
N LYS A 137 15.44 -8.90 8.68
CA LYS A 137 15.16 -7.61 8.03
C LYS A 137 15.62 -6.42 8.85
N PHE A 138 15.28 -6.39 10.14
CA PHE A 138 15.61 -5.26 11.01
C PHE A 138 17.07 -5.25 11.44
N LYS A 139 17.73 -6.41 11.50
CA LYS A 139 19.19 -6.49 11.65
C LYS A 139 19.91 -5.84 10.46
N ASP A 140 19.51 -6.19 9.24
CA ASP A 140 20.07 -5.59 8.01
C ASP A 140 19.77 -4.09 7.92
N LEU A 141 18.51 -3.68 8.19
CA LEU A 141 18.15 -2.27 8.21
C LEU A 141 18.99 -1.46 9.21
N ARG A 142 19.21 -1.96 10.44
CA ARG A 142 20.06 -1.26 11.43
C ARG A 142 21.50 -1.11 10.94
N ALA A 143 22.04 -2.09 10.23
CA ALA A 143 23.38 -2.01 9.65
C ALA A 143 23.45 -0.92 8.56
N GLU A 144 22.50 -0.90 7.63
CA GLU A 144 22.44 0.14 6.59
C GLU A 144 22.21 1.54 7.15
N LEU A 145 21.35 1.68 8.18
CA LEU A 145 21.15 2.95 8.88
C LEU A 145 22.45 3.45 9.53
N SER A 146 23.22 2.55 10.14
CA SER A 146 24.50 2.90 10.77
C SER A 146 25.57 3.29 9.75
N ALA A 147 25.50 2.73 8.54
CA ALA A 147 26.41 3.01 7.44
C ALA A 147 26.05 4.27 6.63
N ALA A 148 24.92 4.92 6.93
CA ALA A 148 24.47 6.11 6.20
C ALA A 148 25.45 7.28 6.31
N VAL A 149 25.61 8.01 5.20
CA VAL A 149 26.58 9.11 5.05
C VAL A 149 25.92 10.45 4.71
N ARG A 150 24.83 10.46 3.92
CA ARG A 150 24.18 11.68 3.42
C ARG A 150 22.81 11.91 4.04
N PHE A 151 21.92 10.94 3.92
CA PHE A 151 20.57 11.04 4.46
C PHE A 151 19.90 9.69 4.71
N ILE A 152 18.97 9.70 5.65
CA ILE A 152 18.07 8.60 5.98
C ILE A 152 16.64 9.14 5.88
N HIS A 153 15.86 8.56 4.98
CA HIS A 153 14.44 8.85 4.82
C HIS A 153 13.63 7.61 5.14
N MET A 154 12.86 7.65 6.22
CA MET A 154 12.13 6.51 6.74
C MET A 154 10.65 6.83 6.85
N GLN A 155 9.81 5.96 6.30
CA GLN A 155 8.37 6.08 6.32
C GLN A 155 7.73 4.74 6.68
N TYR A 156 6.82 4.76 7.65
CA TYR A 156 6.04 3.59 8.04
C TYR A 156 4.60 3.99 8.38
N TYR A 157 3.67 3.06 8.16
CA TYR A 157 2.31 3.21 8.67
C TYR A 157 2.31 3.19 10.20
N ILE A 158 2.85 2.12 10.80
CA ILE A 158 2.93 1.93 12.25
C ILE A 158 4.38 2.08 12.71
N ILE A 159 4.57 2.93 13.72
CA ILE A 159 5.78 2.98 14.54
C ILE A 159 5.32 2.91 16.00
N LYS A 160 5.58 1.77 16.64
CA LYS A 160 5.24 1.55 18.05
C LYS A 160 6.36 1.98 18.97
N ASP A 161 5.94 2.37 20.17
CA ASP A 161 6.83 2.60 21.30
C ASP A 161 7.21 1.26 21.95
N ASP A 162 8.21 0.59 21.39
CA ASP A 162 8.69 -0.70 21.90
C ASP A 162 10.19 -0.96 21.61
N GLU A 163 10.65 -2.14 22.04
CA GLU A 163 12.05 -2.59 21.93
C GLU A 163 12.63 -2.52 20.52
N LEU A 164 11.80 -2.67 19.48
CA LEU A 164 12.29 -2.62 18.11
C LEU A 164 12.63 -1.18 17.74
N PHE A 165 11.71 -0.23 17.99
CA PHE A 165 11.99 1.17 17.72
C PHE A 165 13.10 1.72 18.63
N ASP A 166 13.13 1.29 19.89
CA ASP A 166 14.19 1.64 20.84
C ASP A 166 15.57 1.16 20.39
N SER A 167 15.65 0.07 19.63
CA SER A 167 16.91 -0.39 19.02
C SER A 167 17.37 0.50 17.85
N ILE A 168 16.46 1.25 17.23
CA ILE A 168 16.73 2.09 16.05
C ILE A 168 17.05 3.54 16.46
N ILE A 169 16.39 4.07 17.48
CA ILE A 169 16.53 5.46 17.94
C ILE A 169 18.01 5.88 18.16
N PRO A 170 18.86 5.11 18.86
CA PRO A 170 20.25 5.50 19.10
C PRO A 170 21.04 5.68 17.81
N ILE A 171 20.81 4.81 16.81
CA ILE A 171 21.46 4.86 15.50
C ILE A 171 21.06 6.15 14.78
N LEU A 172 19.76 6.47 14.76
CA LEU A 172 19.27 7.68 14.09
C LEU A 172 19.80 8.97 14.74
N ILE A 173 19.85 9.01 16.07
CA ILE A 173 20.41 10.16 16.80
C ILE A 173 21.90 10.31 16.53
N GLU A 174 22.64 9.20 16.53
CA GLU A 174 24.08 9.22 16.30
C GLU A 174 24.40 9.68 14.87
N ARG A 175 23.70 9.14 13.86
CA ARG A 175 23.83 9.59 12.46
C ARG A 175 23.45 11.06 12.28
N ALA A 176 22.37 11.53 12.92
CA ALA A 176 21.99 12.94 12.88
C ALA A 176 23.07 13.86 13.45
N ARG A 177 23.70 13.46 14.57
CA ARG A 177 24.84 14.19 15.16
C ARG A 177 26.09 14.14 14.28
N ALA A 178 26.28 13.08 13.51
CA ALA A 178 27.35 12.96 12.52
C ALA A 178 27.08 13.80 11.24
N GLY A 179 25.96 14.53 11.17
CA GLY A 179 25.62 15.41 10.04
C GLY A 179 24.76 14.75 8.96
N VAL A 180 24.35 13.49 9.14
CA VAL A 180 23.43 12.80 8.22
C VAL A 180 22.03 13.38 8.40
N GLU A 181 21.35 13.72 7.30
CA GLU A 181 19.98 14.22 7.40
C GLU A 181 18.98 13.09 7.64
N VAL A 182 18.36 13.05 8.83
CA VAL A 182 17.41 12.01 9.18
C VAL A 182 15.98 12.54 9.17
N ARG A 183 15.09 11.90 8.40
CA ARG A 183 13.65 12.18 8.33
C ARG A 183 12.84 10.94 8.65
N ILE A 184 11.88 11.06 9.58
CA ILE A 184 10.91 10.01 9.92
C ILE A 184 9.51 10.51 9.61
N LEU A 185 8.79 9.78 8.76
CA LEU A 185 7.39 9.98 8.44
C LEU A 185 6.55 8.84 9.00
N CYS A 186 5.51 9.16 9.77
CA CYS A 186 4.60 8.18 10.35
C CYS A 186 3.15 8.55 10.05
N ASP A 187 2.28 7.58 9.79
CA ASP A 187 0.84 7.85 9.73
C ASP A 187 0.29 8.16 11.12
N GLY A 188 -0.59 9.15 11.20
CA GLY A 188 -1.13 9.62 12.46
C GLY A 188 -1.95 8.58 13.22
N MET A 189 -2.58 7.61 12.55
CA MET A 189 -3.26 6.50 13.23
C MET A 189 -2.30 5.40 13.66
N GLY A 190 -1.34 5.02 12.82
CA GLY A 190 -0.37 4.01 13.20
C GLY A 190 0.61 4.48 14.27
N GLY A 191 0.89 5.79 14.35
CA GLY A 191 1.68 6.44 15.40
C GLY A 191 0.87 7.04 16.55
N ARG A 192 -0.45 6.82 16.63
CA ARG A 192 -1.34 7.52 17.58
C ARG A 192 -1.00 7.28 19.06
N PHE A 193 -0.36 6.16 19.37
CA PHE A 193 0.04 5.78 20.72
C PHE A 193 1.50 6.12 21.05
N MET A 194 2.25 6.72 20.12
CA MET A 194 3.63 7.13 20.37
C MET A 194 3.67 8.34 21.32
N PRO A 195 4.42 8.29 22.43
CA PRO A 195 4.54 9.43 23.33
C PRO A 195 5.17 10.65 22.65
N LYS A 196 4.62 11.84 22.93
CA LYS A 196 5.14 13.11 22.40
C LYS A 196 6.60 13.33 22.78
N ASP A 197 6.98 12.96 24.00
CA ASP A 197 8.35 13.15 24.51
C ASP A 197 9.38 12.33 23.71
N LYS A 198 8.99 11.16 23.20
CA LYS A 198 9.86 10.34 22.35
C LYS A 198 10.09 11.00 20.98
N TRP A 199 9.05 11.60 20.40
CA TRP A 199 9.21 12.42 19.20
C TRP A 199 10.03 13.68 19.44
N ASN A 200 9.81 14.37 20.55
CA ASN A 200 10.57 15.57 20.91
C ASN A 200 12.04 15.25 21.10
N ARG A 201 12.38 14.16 21.81
CA ARG A 201 13.76 13.68 21.96
C ARG A 201 14.46 13.47 20.62
N LEU A 202 13.79 12.90 19.62
CA LEU A 202 14.36 12.73 18.28
C LEU A 202 14.61 14.09 17.61
N LYS A 203 13.63 15.00 17.67
CA LYS A 203 13.75 16.36 17.11
C LYS A 203 14.86 17.18 17.75
N ASP A 204 14.98 17.13 19.07
CA ASP A 204 16.01 17.84 19.83
C ASP A 204 17.42 17.33 19.48
N ASN A 205 17.53 16.14 18.88
CA ASN A 205 18.78 15.55 18.39
C ASN A 205 18.94 15.65 16.87
N GLY A 206 18.21 16.54 16.20
CA GLY A 206 18.37 16.84 14.78
C GLY A 206 17.57 15.95 13.83
N VAL A 207 16.78 15.01 14.33
CA VAL A 207 15.92 14.16 13.49
C VAL A 207 14.63 14.91 13.14
N LYS A 208 14.36 15.08 11.84
CA LYS A 208 13.11 15.68 11.38
C LYS A 208 11.98 14.65 11.45
N VAL A 209 10.83 15.03 12.01
CA VAL A 209 9.67 14.13 12.14
C VAL A 209 8.43 14.76 11.52
N GLY A 210 7.82 14.05 10.58
CA GLY A 210 6.53 14.39 9.96
C GLY A 210 5.44 13.39 10.36
N ILE A 211 4.21 13.87 10.54
CA ILE A 211 3.04 13.01 10.80
C ILE A 211 2.03 13.18 9.66
N PHE A 212 1.82 12.11 8.91
CA PHE A 212 0.86 12.06 7.82
C PHE A 212 -0.54 11.87 8.39
N PHE A 213 -1.47 12.80 8.15
CA PHE A 213 -2.81 12.80 8.76
C PHE A 213 -2.84 12.46 10.27
N PRO A 214 -2.43 13.38 11.17
CA PRO A 214 -2.48 13.18 12.63
C PRO A 214 -3.80 12.55 13.22
N PRO A 215 -3.85 12.15 14.50
CA PRO A 215 -5.03 11.44 15.06
C PRO A 215 -6.12 12.30 15.73
N TYR A 216 -5.80 13.45 16.33
CA TYR A 216 -6.79 14.24 17.13
C TYR A 216 -7.38 15.44 16.38
N LEU A 217 -8.67 15.72 16.66
CA LEU A 217 -9.50 16.74 16.02
C LEU A 217 -8.95 18.17 16.20
N GLY A 218 -8.93 18.86 15.06
CA GLY A 218 -8.39 20.20 14.89
C GLY A 218 -8.67 20.85 13.53
N ARG A 219 -8.55 20.27 12.34
CA ARG A 219 -8.82 18.90 11.93
C ARG A 219 -10.29 18.54 12.20
N LEU A 220 -11.24 19.38 11.77
CA LEU A 220 -12.57 18.94 11.25
C LEU A 220 -12.34 18.10 9.97
N GLN A 221 -11.41 17.16 10.07
CA GLN A 221 -10.78 16.48 8.95
C GLN A 221 -11.58 15.23 8.73
N LEU A 222 -12.61 15.38 7.90
CA LEU A 222 -13.54 14.38 7.38
C LEU A 222 -12.86 13.29 6.51
N ARG A 223 -11.57 13.05 6.74
CA ARG A 223 -10.66 12.22 5.95
C ARG A 223 -10.08 11.08 6.78
N VAL A 224 -10.74 10.69 7.87
CA VAL A 224 -10.30 9.64 8.80
C VAL A 224 -10.05 8.32 8.06
N ASN A 225 -10.76 8.11 6.96
CA ASN A 225 -10.69 6.92 6.11
C ASN A 225 -9.43 6.79 5.28
N TYR A 226 -8.68 7.86 5.03
CA TYR A 226 -7.50 7.81 4.18
C TYR A 226 -6.24 7.69 5.05
N ARG A 227 -5.38 6.72 4.71
CA ARG A 227 -4.19 6.42 5.52
C ARG A 227 -2.97 6.19 4.66
N ASN A 228 -1.83 6.65 5.13
CA ASN A 228 -0.56 6.35 4.49
C ASN A 228 -0.09 4.98 4.96
N HIS A 229 -0.25 3.98 4.09
CA HIS A 229 0.09 2.61 4.40
C HIS A 229 1.45 2.21 3.80
N ARG A 230 2.19 3.16 3.23
CA ARG A 230 3.51 2.92 2.65
C ARG A 230 4.56 2.69 3.72
N LYS A 231 5.53 1.85 3.41
CA LYS A 231 6.62 1.42 4.26
C LYS A 231 7.86 1.50 3.41
N ILE A 232 8.49 2.66 3.41
CA ILE A 232 9.60 3.01 2.53
C ILE A 232 10.77 3.43 3.40
N VAL A 233 11.96 2.89 3.15
CA VAL A 233 13.20 3.46 3.69
C VAL A 233 14.14 3.71 2.53
N VAL A 234 14.70 4.91 2.43
CA VAL A 234 15.74 5.25 1.47
C VAL A 234 16.96 5.76 2.23
N ILE A 235 18.12 5.20 1.92
CA ILE A 235 19.41 5.55 2.53
C ILE A 235 20.36 5.93 1.41
N ASP A 236 20.79 7.19 1.40
CA ASP A 236 21.78 7.74 0.47
C ASP A 236 21.51 7.54 -1.03
N ASN A 237 20.25 7.26 -1.44
CA ASN A 237 19.88 6.74 -2.77
C ASN A 237 20.61 5.45 -3.20
N ARG A 238 21.29 4.79 -2.28
CA ARG A 238 21.99 3.52 -2.52
C ARG A 238 21.11 2.33 -2.21
N VAL A 239 20.34 2.41 -1.12
CA VAL A 239 19.49 1.32 -0.62
C VAL A 239 18.08 1.81 -0.41
N GLY A 240 17.12 1.04 -0.93
CA GLY A 240 15.69 1.21 -0.72
C GLY A 240 15.09 -0.01 -0.03
N TYR A 241 14.13 0.18 0.87
CA TYR A 241 13.31 -0.90 1.44
C TYR A 241 11.84 -0.66 1.14
N VAL A 242 11.12 -1.72 0.76
CA VAL A 242 9.67 -1.71 0.56
C VAL A 242 9.06 -3.07 0.86
N GLY A 243 7.91 -3.11 1.55
CA GLY A 243 7.22 -4.38 1.88
C GLY A 243 6.31 -4.27 3.09
N GLY A 244 5.89 -5.41 3.67
CA GLY A 244 4.78 -5.43 4.64
C GLY A 244 5.14 -5.12 6.10
N PHE A 245 6.38 -5.38 6.56
CA PHE A 245 6.77 -5.14 7.96
C PHE A 245 6.65 -3.66 8.38
N ASN A 246 5.95 -3.40 9.49
CA ASN A 246 6.03 -2.13 10.22
C ASN A 246 7.04 -2.19 11.38
N ILE A 247 7.22 -1.08 12.09
CA ILE A 247 8.01 -1.04 13.32
C ILE A 247 7.11 -1.37 14.51
N GLY A 248 7.24 -2.59 15.01
CA GLY A 248 6.69 -3.04 16.29
C GLY A 248 7.13 -4.46 16.65
N ARG A 249 6.98 -4.84 17.91
CA ARG A 249 7.41 -6.15 18.44
C ARG A 249 6.73 -7.35 17.76
N GLU A 250 5.51 -7.21 17.25
CA GLU A 250 4.84 -8.27 16.51
C GLU A 250 5.59 -8.62 15.22
N TYR A 251 6.21 -7.63 14.57
CA TYR A 251 6.93 -7.79 13.30
C TYR A 251 8.27 -8.50 13.45
N ILE A 252 8.75 -8.67 14.69
CA ILE A 252 9.90 -9.52 15.04
C ILE A 252 9.47 -10.77 15.82
N SER A 253 8.21 -11.19 15.64
CA SER A 253 7.64 -12.42 16.22
C SER A 253 7.66 -12.47 17.76
N LYS A 254 7.67 -11.31 18.43
CA LYS A 254 7.66 -11.20 19.91
C LYS A 254 6.28 -10.93 20.50
N ASP A 255 5.23 -11.03 19.70
CA ASP A 255 3.83 -10.99 20.16
C ASP A 255 3.29 -12.42 20.23
N THR A 256 2.98 -12.89 21.45
CA THR A 256 2.51 -14.25 21.70
C THR A 256 1.12 -14.54 21.12
N ARG A 257 0.30 -13.50 20.87
CA ARG A 257 -1.03 -13.66 20.25
C ARG A 257 -0.90 -14.09 18.79
N PHE A 258 0.04 -13.48 18.06
CA PHE A 258 0.25 -13.76 16.64
C PHE A 258 1.26 -14.88 16.42
N GLY A 259 2.25 -15.03 17.30
CA GLY A 259 3.34 -15.98 17.12
C GLY A 259 4.32 -15.51 16.05
N TYR A 260 4.76 -16.43 15.20
CA TYR A 260 5.66 -16.09 14.10
C TYR A 260 4.97 -15.18 13.07
N TRP A 261 5.56 -14.01 12.82
CA TRP A 261 5.03 -13.02 11.89
C TRP A 261 5.68 -13.20 10.53
N ARG A 262 4.97 -13.88 9.63
CA ARG A 262 5.45 -14.15 8.27
C ARG A 262 5.05 -13.02 7.34
N ASP A 263 6.01 -12.21 6.93
CA ASP A 263 5.81 -11.09 5.99
C ASP A 263 6.97 -11.05 4.99
N THR A 264 6.81 -10.34 3.88
CA THR A 264 7.83 -10.21 2.83
C THR A 264 8.23 -8.76 2.64
N HIS A 265 9.53 -8.50 2.57
CA HIS A 265 10.09 -7.16 2.42
C HIS A 265 11.31 -7.21 1.51
N LEU A 266 11.38 -6.28 0.58
CA LEU A 266 12.42 -6.18 -0.41
C LEU A 266 13.41 -5.12 0.02
N LYS A 267 14.70 -5.44 -0.12
CA LYS A 267 15.79 -4.46 -0.17
C LYS A 267 16.21 -4.34 -1.62
N LEU A 268 16.17 -3.12 -2.13
CA LEU A 268 16.44 -2.76 -3.51
C LEU A 268 17.70 -1.91 -3.56
N MET A 269 18.53 -2.14 -4.58
CA MET A 269 19.64 -1.25 -4.96
C MET A 269 19.59 -1.06 -6.47
N GLY A 270 20.07 0.09 -6.96
CA GLY A 270 19.96 0.50 -8.37
C GLY A 270 18.87 1.53 -8.61
N GLY A 271 18.50 1.76 -9.88
CA GLY A 271 17.58 2.83 -10.28
C GLY A 271 16.22 2.83 -9.58
N SER A 272 15.70 1.68 -9.17
CA SER A 272 14.41 1.59 -8.46
C SER A 272 14.38 2.33 -7.11
N VAL A 273 15.54 2.54 -6.46
CA VAL A 273 15.65 3.28 -5.20
C VAL A 273 15.24 4.75 -5.40
N LEU A 274 15.58 5.35 -6.53
CA LEU A 274 15.19 6.72 -6.85
C LEU A 274 13.66 6.88 -6.97
N SER A 275 12.98 5.89 -7.53
CA SER A 275 11.51 5.87 -7.58
C SER A 275 10.88 5.84 -6.18
N LEU A 276 11.46 5.06 -5.25
CA LEU A 276 11.05 5.08 -3.84
C LEU A 276 11.31 6.43 -3.18
N GLN A 277 12.47 7.05 -3.47
CA GLN A 277 12.83 8.37 -2.95
C GLN A 277 11.88 9.47 -3.44
N ILE A 278 11.48 9.45 -4.71
CA ILE A 278 10.47 10.36 -5.24
C ILE A 278 9.14 10.18 -4.50
N ARG A 279 8.71 8.93 -4.25
CA ARG A 279 7.48 8.67 -3.50
C ARG A 279 7.56 9.19 -2.06
N PHE A 280 8.66 8.93 -1.36
CA PHE A 280 8.89 9.47 -0.02
C PHE A 280 8.85 11.01 -0.02
N ALA A 281 9.53 11.66 -0.96
CA ALA A 281 9.61 13.11 -1.02
C ALA A 281 8.26 13.78 -1.27
N LEU A 282 7.38 13.16 -2.07
CA LEU A 282 6.00 13.63 -2.25
C LEU A 282 5.21 13.56 -0.93
N ASP A 283 5.30 12.43 -0.23
CA ASP A 283 4.63 12.22 1.06
C ASP A 283 5.16 13.17 2.15
N TRP A 284 6.48 13.40 2.16
CA TRP A 284 7.13 14.35 3.05
C TRP A 284 6.71 15.80 2.77
N ASN A 285 6.72 16.22 1.52
CA ASN A 285 6.30 17.57 1.13
C ASN A 285 4.85 17.83 1.56
N TYR A 286 3.97 16.83 1.44
CA TYR A 286 2.60 16.95 1.91
C TYR A 286 2.51 17.05 3.44
N ALA A 287 3.18 16.15 4.17
CA ALA A 287 3.02 16.02 5.62
C ALA A 287 3.79 17.09 6.42
N ALA A 288 4.99 17.46 5.96
CA ALA A 288 5.89 18.37 6.67
C ALA A 288 5.94 19.78 6.06
N GLY A 289 5.38 19.99 4.86
CA GLY A 289 5.42 21.28 4.16
C GLY A 289 6.80 21.67 3.64
N GLU A 290 7.77 20.75 3.65
CA GLU A 290 9.14 20.93 3.14
C GLU A 290 9.26 20.30 1.74
N ASN A 291 9.43 21.14 0.72
CA ASN A 291 9.61 20.67 -0.65
C ASN A 291 11.05 20.18 -0.89
N LEU A 292 11.28 18.87 -0.76
CA LEU A 292 12.60 18.25 -0.98
C LEU A 292 13.07 18.35 -2.43
N PHE A 293 12.18 18.50 -3.40
CA PHE A 293 12.53 18.62 -4.82
C PHE A 293 13.30 19.91 -5.17
N ARG A 294 13.31 20.88 -4.26
CA ARG A 294 14.16 22.07 -4.38
C ARG A 294 15.65 21.78 -4.21
N ASN A 295 16.01 20.62 -3.67
CA ASN A 295 17.39 20.24 -3.45
C ASN A 295 17.70 18.94 -4.18
N MET A 296 18.42 19.08 -5.30
CA MET A 296 18.78 17.97 -6.17
C MET A 296 19.66 16.91 -5.51
N LYS A 297 20.34 17.24 -4.40
CA LYS A 297 21.18 16.29 -3.66
C LYS A 297 20.44 15.04 -3.17
N TYR A 298 19.11 15.06 -3.10
CA TYR A 298 18.31 13.89 -2.70
C TYR A 298 17.89 13.02 -3.88
N PHE A 299 18.16 13.42 -5.11
CA PHE A 299 17.71 12.72 -6.31
C PHE A 299 18.87 12.42 -7.26
N CYS A 300 19.91 13.26 -7.21
CA CYS A 300 21.10 13.17 -8.03
C CYS A 300 22.37 13.45 -7.23
N GLU A 301 23.48 12.96 -7.78
CA GLU A 301 24.82 13.34 -7.34
C GLU A 301 25.30 14.63 -8.03
N ASP A 302 24.77 14.94 -9.22
CA ASP A 302 25.07 16.19 -9.92
C ASP A 302 24.14 17.34 -9.49
N GLU A 303 24.72 18.51 -9.26
CA GLU A 303 23.96 19.71 -8.86
C GLU A 303 22.99 20.19 -9.97
N ASP A 304 23.32 19.90 -11.23
CA ASP A 304 22.52 20.23 -12.41
C ASP A 304 21.28 19.34 -12.56
N GLY A 305 21.25 18.18 -11.90
CA GLY A 305 20.13 17.24 -11.91
C GLY A 305 19.94 16.47 -13.22
N ARG A 306 20.97 16.37 -14.07
CA ARG A 306 20.94 15.64 -15.34
C ARG A 306 20.82 14.13 -15.13
N CYS A 307 21.16 13.62 -13.95
CA CYS A 307 20.99 12.21 -13.65
C CYS A 307 19.51 11.75 -13.70
N LEU A 308 18.56 12.67 -13.45
CA LEU A 308 17.13 12.39 -13.60
C LEU A 308 16.73 12.25 -15.07
N ASP A 309 17.41 12.94 -15.98
CA ASP A 309 17.15 12.85 -17.42
C ASP A 309 17.60 11.48 -17.97
N SER A 310 18.59 10.85 -17.32
CA SER A 310 19.01 9.47 -17.58
C SER A 310 18.18 8.41 -16.85
N MET A 311 17.19 8.80 -16.02
CA MET A 311 16.36 7.86 -15.28
C MET A 311 15.50 7.03 -16.25
N GLY A 312 15.73 5.72 -16.30
CA GLY A 312 15.02 4.82 -17.21
C GLY A 312 15.64 4.70 -18.61
N VAL A 313 16.80 5.31 -18.84
CA VAL A 313 17.63 5.00 -20.02
C VAL A 313 18.15 3.59 -19.85
N VAL A 314 17.79 2.72 -20.78
CA VAL A 314 18.26 1.33 -20.82
C VAL A 314 19.54 1.32 -21.64
N ASP A 315 20.68 1.10 -20.97
CA ASP A 315 21.92 0.82 -21.68
C ASP A 315 21.92 -0.65 -22.14
N MET A 316 21.66 -0.83 -23.43
CA MET A 316 21.59 -2.14 -24.10
C MET A 316 22.97 -2.75 -24.35
N SER A 317 24.06 -2.03 -24.05
CA SER A 317 25.44 -2.47 -24.28
C SER A 317 26.06 -3.19 -23.07
N ASP A 318 25.41 -3.17 -21.90
CA ASP A 318 25.87 -3.86 -20.70
C ASP A 318 25.36 -5.32 -20.70
N GLU A 319 26.26 -6.30 -20.78
CA GLU A 319 25.92 -7.74 -20.76
C GLU A 319 25.43 -8.24 -19.37
N ARG A 320 25.35 -7.37 -18.36
CA ARG A 320 24.86 -7.73 -17.02
C ARG A 320 23.36 -8.05 -17.03
N LYS A 321 22.94 -9.02 -16.22
CA LYS A 321 21.52 -9.39 -16.02
C LYS A 321 20.69 -8.15 -15.69
N HIS A 322 19.78 -7.78 -16.59
CA HIS A 322 18.86 -6.67 -16.43
C HIS A 322 17.67 -7.07 -15.54
N LEU A 323 17.69 -6.70 -14.27
CA LEU A 323 16.57 -6.94 -13.36
C LEU A 323 15.58 -5.78 -13.48
N GLY A 324 14.48 -6.02 -14.20
CA GLY A 324 13.44 -5.03 -14.45
C GLY A 324 12.59 -4.76 -13.21
N ILE A 325 12.55 -3.52 -12.72
CA ILE A 325 11.64 -3.10 -11.63
C ILE A 325 10.91 -1.81 -12.01
N GLN A 326 9.60 -1.80 -11.76
CA GLN A 326 8.78 -0.58 -11.69
C GLN A 326 8.21 -0.41 -10.28
N ILE A 327 8.39 0.76 -9.69
CA ILE A 327 7.73 1.13 -8.44
C ILE A 327 6.41 1.82 -8.77
N ILE A 328 5.31 1.13 -8.49
CA ILE A 328 3.96 1.64 -8.70
C ILE A 328 3.33 2.08 -7.36
N ALA A 329 2.50 3.10 -7.39
CA ALA A 329 1.89 3.64 -6.18
C ALA A 329 0.41 3.96 -6.39
N SER A 330 -0.44 3.48 -5.49
CA SER A 330 -1.85 3.87 -5.48
C SER A 330 -2.14 4.85 -4.36
N GLY A 331 -3.19 5.63 -4.54
CA GLY A 331 -3.65 6.60 -3.55
C GLY A 331 -5.00 7.18 -3.94
N PRO A 332 -5.78 7.66 -2.96
CA PRO A 332 -7.09 8.27 -3.18
C PRO A 332 -7.04 9.59 -3.98
N ASP A 333 -5.85 10.14 -4.21
CA ASP A 333 -5.57 11.32 -5.02
C ASP A 333 -5.37 11.00 -6.51
N ALA A 334 -5.15 9.72 -6.86
CA ALA A 334 -4.94 9.29 -8.24
C ALA A 334 -6.26 9.13 -9.01
N ARG A 335 -6.20 9.36 -10.32
CA ARG A 335 -7.35 9.13 -11.22
C ARG A 335 -7.59 7.63 -11.49
N SER A 336 -6.52 6.86 -11.55
CA SER A 336 -6.54 5.40 -11.75
C SER A 336 -6.19 4.66 -10.47
N ARG A 337 -6.63 3.40 -10.37
CA ARG A 337 -6.35 2.49 -9.24
C ARG A 337 -5.19 1.58 -9.66
N GLN A 338 -3.99 2.14 -9.74
CA GLN A 338 -2.86 1.56 -10.47
C GLN A 338 -2.48 0.15 -10.02
N ILE A 339 -2.33 -0.09 -8.71
CA ILE A 339 -1.94 -1.41 -8.18
C ILE A 339 -3.02 -2.44 -8.47
N ARG A 340 -4.29 -2.06 -8.34
CA ARG A 340 -5.42 -2.92 -8.67
C ARG A 340 -5.46 -3.27 -10.16
N ASP A 341 -5.32 -2.28 -11.03
CA ASP A 341 -5.36 -2.48 -12.48
C ASP A 341 -4.13 -3.29 -12.95
N ASN A 342 -2.97 -3.10 -12.30
CA ASN A 342 -1.79 -3.93 -12.47
C ASN A 342 -2.08 -5.41 -12.12
N TYR A 343 -2.73 -5.69 -10.98
CA TYR A 343 -3.16 -7.05 -10.62
C TYR A 343 -4.12 -7.65 -11.64
N ILE A 344 -5.13 -6.90 -12.10
CA ILE A 344 -6.05 -7.36 -13.16
C ILE A 344 -5.27 -7.73 -14.43
N ARG A 345 -4.28 -6.91 -14.82
CA ARG A 345 -3.46 -7.19 -16.00
C ARG A 345 -2.59 -8.44 -15.80
N LEU A 346 -1.99 -8.64 -14.62
CA LEU A 346 -1.23 -9.86 -14.31
C LEU A 346 -2.12 -11.11 -14.38
N PHE A 347 -3.28 -11.07 -13.72
CA PHE A 347 -4.19 -12.22 -13.66
C PHE A 347 -4.78 -12.59 -15.02
N SER A 348 -5.14 -11.59 -15.83
CA SER A 348 -5.67 -11.82 -17.19
C SER A 348 -4.61 -12.32 -18.18
N LYS A 349 -3.33 -12.14 -17.87
CA LYS A 349 -2.19 -12.62 -18.67
C LYS A 349 -1.76 -14.03 -18.32
N ALA A 350 -2.04 -14.48 -17.10
CA ALA A 350 -1.58 -15.75 -16.56
C ALA A 350 -1.95 -16.93 -17.47
N ARG A 351 -1.00 -17.82 -17.69
CA ARG A 351 -1.16 -19.01 -18.54
C ARG A 351 -1.02 -20.32 -17.76
N ASP A 352 -0.23 -20.32 -16.70
CA ASP A 352 0.12 -21.51 -15.94
C ASP A 352 -0.41 -21.41 -14.50
N HIS A 353 0.01 -20.38 -13.75
CA HIS A 353 -0.37 -20.25 -12.35
C HIS A 353 -0.35 -18.82 -11.82
N ILE A 354 -1.13 -18.58 -10.76
CA ILE A 354 -1.18 -17.33 -10.01
C ILE A 354 -1.08 -17.67 -8.52
N TYR A 355 -0.03 -17.20 -7.86
CA TYR A 355 0.14 -17.36 -6.41
C TYR A 355 -0.03 -16.03 -5.69
N ILE A 356 -0.86 -16.04 -4.64
CA ILE A 356 -1.26 -14.83 -3.90
C ILE A 356 -1.06 -15.06 -2.41
N GLN A 357 -0.33 -14.15 -1.75
CA GLN A 357 -0.32 -14.02 -0.30
C GLN A 357 -0.88 -12.65 0.08
N THR A 358 -1.86 -12.63 0.98
CA THR A 358 -2.43 -11.39 1.51
C THR A 358 -2.99 -11.63 2.91
N PRO A 359 -2.83 -10.71 3.88
CA PRO A 359 -3.53 -10.85 5.16
C PRO A 359 -5.05 -10.73 5.00
N TYR A 360 -5.50 -9.94 4.02
CA TYR A 360 -6.90 -9.62 3.79
C TYR A 360 -7.23 -9.83 2.31
N PHE A 361 -8.24 -10.64 2.05
CA PHE A 361 -8.70 -10.96 0.70
C PHE A 361 -10.15 -10.50 0.56
N VAL A 362 -10.32 -9.19 0.36
CA VAL A 362 -11.62 -8.54 0.18
C VAL A 362 -11.59 -7.79 -1.16
N PRO A 363 -11.35 -8.48 -2.29
CA PRO A 363 -11.14 -7.85 -3.58
C PRO A 363 -12.41 -7.13 -4.06
N ASP A 364 -12.23 -6.18 -4.99
CA ASP A 364 -13.36 -5.63 -5.74
C ASP A 364 -13.88 -6.65 -6.78
N ASP A 365 -15.08 -6.38 -7.32
CA ASP A 365 -15.75 -7.28 -8.25
C ASP A 365 -14.89 -7.59 -9.49
N ALA A 366 -14.07 -6.62 -9.95
CA ALA A 366 -13.21 -6.78 -11.11
C ALA A 366 -12.04 -7.74 -10.85
N VAL A 367 -11.35 -7.57 -9.72
CA VAL A 367 -10.25 -8.47 -9.31
C VAL A 367 -10.79 -9.88 -9.06
N LEU A 368 -11.89 -10.02 -8.32
CA LEU A 368 -12.49 -11.32 -8.03
C LEU A 368 -12.90 -12.05 -9.32
N THR A 369 -13.62 -11.37 -10.21
CA THR A 369 -14.08 -11.97 -11.47
C THR A 369 -12.90 -12.39 -12.34
N THR A 370 -11.83 -11.58 -12.40
CA THR A 370 -10.64 -11.92 -13.19
C THR A 370 -9.97 -13.19 -12.67
N LEU A 371 -9.82 -13.33 -11.35
CA LEU A 371 -9.29 -14.55 -10.74
C LEU A 371 -10.19 -15.77 -10.97
N GLN A 372 -11.51 -15.61 -10.86
CA GLN A 372 -12.46 -16.70 -11.13
C GLN A 372 -12.41 -17.14 -12.60
N VAL A 373 -12.27 -16.20 -13.54
CA VAL A 373 -12.11 -16.52 -14.97
C VAL A 373 -10.79 -17.25 -15.21
N ALA A 374 -9.68 -16.82 -14.60
CA ALA A 374 -8.40 -17.50 -14.71
C ALA A 374 -8.49 -18.95 -14.19
N ALA A 375 -9.02 -19.14 -12.98
CA ALA A 375 -9.20 -20.46 -12.38
C ALA A 375 -10.09 -21.38 -13.25
N ARG A 376 -11.23 -20.88 -13.74
CA ARG A 376 -12.12 -21.63 -14.64
C ARG A 376 -11.51 -21.91 -16.01
N SER A 377 -10.50 -21.15 -16.42
CA SER A 377 -9.75 -21.37 -17.66
C SER A 377 -8.61 -22.38 -17.50
N GLY A 378 -8.44 -22.97 -16.30
CA GLY A 378 -7.44 -24.00 -16.02
C GLY A 378 -6.12 -23.48 -15.45
N VAL A 379 -6.01 -22.17 -15.16
CA VAL A 379 -4.84 -21.61 -14.47
C VAL A 379 -4.83 -22.06 -13.01
N ASP A 380 -3.69 -22.51 -12.48
CA ASP A 380 -3.54 -22.88 -11.06
C ASP A 380 -3.51 -21.63 -10.18
N VAL A 381 -4.67 -21.23 -9.69
CA VAL A 381 -4.83 -20.08 -8.78
C VAL A 381 -4.73 -20.56 -7.34
N ARG A 382 -3.72 -20.08 -6.62
CA ARG A 382 -3.51 -20.38 -5.19
C ARG A 382 -3.52 -19.12 -4.33
N LEU A 383 -4.35 -19.14 -3.30
CA LEU A 383 -4.50 -18.03 -2.34
C LEU A 383 -4.10 -18.49 -0.94
N MET A 384 -3.22 -17.76 -0.29
CA MET A 384 -2.83 -17.96 1.10
C MET A 384 -3.26 -16.77 1.97
N ILE A 385 -3.99 -17.06 3.04
CA ILE A 385 -4.49 -16.09 4.03
C ILE A 385 -4.09 -16.51 5.46
N PRO A 386 -4.19 -15.62 6.46
CA PRO A 386 -3.94 -15.98 7.87
C PRO A 386 -4.92 -17.04 8.37
N CYS A 387 -4.54 -17.86 9.36
CA CYS A 387 -5.45 -18.78 10.04
C CYS A 387 -6.29 -18.13 11.16
N LYS A 388 -6.02 -16.87 11.52
CA LYS A 388 -6.65 -16.21 12.67
C LYS A 388 -6.97 -14.73 12.41
N PRO A 389 -8.03 -14.20 13.03
CA PRO A 389 -8.40 -12.80 12.91
C PRO A 389 -7.51 -11.88 13.75
N ASP A 390 -7.05 -10.80 13.15
CA ASP A 390 -6.50 -9.62 13.82
C ASP A 390 -7.55 -8.50 13.94
N HIS A 391 -8.47 -8.41 12.97
CA HIS A 391 -9.61 -7.52 12.94
C HIS A 391 -10.97 -8.27 12.97
N PRO A 392 -12.00 -7.76 13.68
CA PRO A 392 -13.26 -8.48 13.90
C PRO A 392 -14.05 -8.88 12.65
N PHE A 393 -14.03 -8.06 11.59
CA PHE A 393 -14.86 -8.25 10.39
C PHE A 393 -14.04 -8.71 9.17
N VAL A 394 -12.80 -8.26 9.03
CA VAL A 394 -11.98 -8.46 7.82
C VAL A 394 -11.71 -9.94 7.55
N TYR A 395 -11.45 -10.72 8.60
CA TYR A 395 -11.22 -12.16 8.47
C TYR A 395 -12.44 -12.88 7.89
N TRP A 396 -13.64 -12.61 8.40
CA TRP A 396 -14.87 -13.26 7.94
C TRP A 396 -15.29 -12.79 6.54
N ALA A 397 -15.03 -11.52 6.20
CA ALA A 397 -15.18 -11.04 4.83
C ALA A 397 -14.24 -11.82 3.90
N SER A 398 -12.96 -11.94 4.27
CA SER A 398 -11.96 -12.68 3.49
C SER A 398 -12.36 -14.15 3.29
N TYR A 399 -12.82 -14.80 4.35
CA TYR A 399 -13.27 -16.18 4.29
C TYR A 399 -14.50 -16.37 3.38
N SER A 400 -15.39 -15.37 3.30
CA SER A 400 -16.51 -15.38 2.34
C SER A 400 -16.04 -15.35 0.89
N TYR A 401 -15.08 -14.48 0.55
CA TYR A 401 -14.53 -14.36 -0.81
C TYR A 401 -13.67 -15.56 -1.20
N VAL A 402 -13.01 -16.20 -0.24
CA VAL A 402 -12.33 -17.49 -0.43
C VAL A 402 -13.30 -18.55 -0.95
N GLY A 403 -14.53 -18.60 -0.43
CA GLY A 403 -15.57 -19.50 -0.93
C GLY A 403 -15.90 -19.33 -2.41
N ASP A 404 -15.92 -18.07 -2.88
CA ASP A 404 -16.20 -17.74 -4.28
C ASP A 404 -15.05 -18.19 -5.20
N LEU A 405 -13.81 -18.17 -4.70
CA LEU A 405 -12.64 -18.68 -5.42
C LEU A 405 -12.58 -20.21 -5.44
N ILE A 406 -12.81 -20.87 -4.30
CA ILE A 406 -12.88 -22.35 -4.23
C ILE A 406 -13.94 -22.87 -5.20
N SER A 407 -15.11 -22.21 -5.23
CA SER A 407 -16.19 -22.57 -6.16
C SER A 407 -15.84 -22.37 -7.64
N ALA A 408 -14.83 -21.54 -7.94
CA ALA A 408 -14.31 -21.33 -9.29
C ALA A 408 -13.15 -22.28 -9.65
N GLY A 409 -12.70 -23.13 -8.72
CA GLY A 409 -11.62 -24.10 -8.93
C GLY A 409 -10.25 -23.67 -8.40
N ALA A 410 -10.16 -22.54 -7.71
CA ALA A 410 -8.92 -22.10 -7.07
C ALA A 410 -8.64 -22.86 -5.76
N ARG A 411 -7.38 -22.98 -5.38
CA ARG A 411 -6.95 -23.63 -4.13
C ARG A 411 -6.63 -22.57 -3.08
N CYS A 412 -7.34 -22.60 -1.96
CA CYS A 412 -7.18 -21.60 -0.91
C CYS A 412 -6.65 -22.24 0.38
N TYR A 413 -5.82 -21.50 1.12
CA TYR A 413 -5.08 -22.02 2.25
C TYR A 413 -5.05 -21.04 3.42
N THR A 414 -5.14 -21.57 4.64
CA THR A 414 -4.79 -20.83 5.87
C THR A 414 -3.36 -21.15 6.28
N TYR A 415 -2.56 -20.12 6.59
CA TYR A 415 -1.20 -20.28 7.11
C TYR A 415 -1.23 -20.52 8.61
N GLU A 416 -0.73 -21.69 9.06
CA GLU A 416 -0.90 -22.17 10.44
C GLU A 416 0.29 -21.89 11.35
N ASN A 417 1.46 -21.58 10.79
CA ASN A 417 2.67 -21.31 11.56
C ASN A 417 2.77 -19.83 12.00
N GLY A 418 1.68 -19.27 12.54
CA GLY A 418 1.64 -17.90 13.08
C GLY A 418 0.67 -16.98 12.36
N PHE A 419 1.12 -15.80 11.93
CA PHE A 419 0.30 -14.81 11.23
C PHE A 419 0.95 -14.43 9.89
N LEU A 420 0.21 -14.59 8.80
CA LEU A 420 0.64 -14.23 7.46
C LEU A 420 0.28 -12.78 7.15
N HIS A 421 1.28 -11.94 6.93
CA HIS A 421 1.08 -10.54 6.58
C HIS A 421 1.83 -10.15 5.30
N SER A 422 2.27 -11.12 4.50
CA SER A 422 2.82 -10.88 3.16
C SER A 422 1.76 -10.26 2.24
N LYS A 423 2.18 -9.40 1.29
CA LYS A 423 1.33 -8.81 0.23
C LYS A 423 2.03 -9.01 -1.11
N GLY A 424 1.76 -10.16 -1.71
CA GLY A 424 2.50 -10.64 -2.86
C GLY A 424 1.60 -11.29 -3.89
N VAL A 425 1.91 -11.04 -5.16
CA VAL A 425 1.37 -11.73 -6.32
C VAL A 425 2.53 -12.23 -7.16
N MET A 426 2.46 -13.48 -7.61
CA MET A 426 3.39 -14.07 -8.58
C MET A 426 2.60 -14.71 -9.71
N THR A 427 3.12 -14.64 -10.93
CA THR A 427 2.44 -15.16 -12.11
C THR A 427 3.45 -15.84 -13.04
N ASP A 428 3.13 -17.10 -13.37
CA ASP A 428 3.82 -17.93 -14.36
C ASP A 428 5.35 -18.06 -14.17
N GLY A 429 5.89 -17.86 -12.96
CA GLY A 429 7.34 -17.84 -12.73
C GLY A 429 8.08 -16.65 -13.38
N LYS A 430 7.34 -15.64 -13.88
CA LYS A 430 7.89 -14.56 -14.72
C LYS A 430 7.83 -13.18 -14.09
N VAL A 431 6.70 -12.84 -13.48
CA VAL A 431 6.46 -11.50 -12.93
C VAL A 431 5.91 -11.63 -11.52
N SER A 432 6.41 -10.78 -10.63
CA SER A 432 5.90 -10.66 -9.27
C SER A 432 5.63 -9.21 -8.87
N SER A 433 4.71 -9.00 -7.95
CA SER A 433 4.37 -7.70 -7.38
C SER A 433 4.30 -7.81 -5.87
N TYR A 434 5.20 -7.10 -5.18
CA TYR A 434 5.32 -7.13 -3.73
C TYR A 434 5.42 -5.71 -3.17
N GLY A 435 4.79 -5.48 -2.02
CA GLY A 435 4.83 -4.17 -1.40
C GLY A 435 3.92 -4.04 -0.19
N THR A 436 3.14 -2.98 -0.14
CA THR A 436 2.31 -2.63 1.01
C THR A 436 0.82 -2.90 0.82
N ALA A 437 0.36 -3.00 -0.43
CA ALA A 437 -1.05 -3.11 -0.76
C ALA A 437 -1.61 -4.50 -0.47
N ASN A 438 -2.58 -4.59 0.44
CA ASN A 438 -3.37 -5.80 0.59
C ASN A 438 -4.31 -5.98 -0.62
N MET A 439 -4.90 -7.17 -0.76
CA MET A 439 -5.91 -7.44 -1.77
C MET A 439 -7.32 -7.10 -1.25
N ASP A 440 -7.50 -5.85 -0.81
CA ASP A 440 -8.76 -5.32 -0.29
C ASP A 440 -9.16 -3.99 -0.96
N ILE A 441 -10.46 -3.67 -0.91
CA ILE A 441 -11.02 -2.43 -1.49
C ILE A 441 -10.34 -1.21 -0.88
N ARG A 442 -10.08 -1.22 0.43
CA ARG A 442 -9.41 -0.11 1.12
C ARG A 442 -8.01 0.18 0.58
N SER A 443 -7.18 -0.82 0.31
CA SER A 443 -5.84 -0.66 -0.27
C SER A 443 -5.91 -0.17 -1.71
N PHE A 444 -6.93 -0.60 -2.47
CA PHE A 444 -7.11 -0.18 -3.85
C PHE A 444 -7.68 1.23 -4.00
N GLU A 445 -8.43 1.75 -3.01
CA GLU A 445 -9.16 3.01 -3.16
C GLU A 445 -8.83 4.10 -2.14
N LEU A 446 -8.52 3.73 -0.89
CA LEU A 446 -8.48 4.66 0.24
C LEU A 446 -7.08 4.83 0.82
N ASN A 447 -6.25 3.80 0.83
CA ASN A 447 -4.90 3.91 1.35
C ASN A 447 -3.93 4.43 0.29
N PHE A 448 -2.91 5.14 0.75
CA PHE A 448 -1.71 5.34 -0.03
C PHE A 448 -0.85 4.09 0.10
N GLU A 449 -0.58 3.44 -1.02
CA GLU A 449 0.14 2.17 -1.11
C GLU A 449 1.29 2.27 -2.11
N VAL A 450 2.24 1.34 -2.03
CA VAL A 450 3.38 1.22 -2.94
C VAL A 450 3.77 -0.24 -3.13
N ASN A 451 4.00 -0.65 -4.38
CA ASN A 451 4.50 -1.97 -4.73
C ASN A 451 5.68 -1.86 -5.71
N ALA A 452 6.58 -2.83 -5.63
CA ALA A 452 7.57 -3.11 -6.65
C ALA A 452 7.04 -4.22 -7.56
N VAL A 453 6.89 -3.94 -8.85
CA VAL A 453 6.63 -4.94 -9.89
C VAL A 453 7.98 -5.36 -10.46
N ILE A 454 8.28 -6.65 -10.35
CA ILE A 454 9.56 -7.24 -10.71
C ILE A 454 9.36 -8.12 -11.95
N TYR A 455 10.08 -7.78 -13.00
CA TYR A 455 10.09 -8.45 -14.30
C TYR A 455 11.37 -9.27 -14.44
N ASP A 456 11.45 -10.35 -13.66
CA ASP A 456 12.61 -11.23 -13.60
C ASP A 456 12.20 -12.64 -13.18
N GLU A 457 12.54 -13.64 -14.00
CA GLU A 457 12.15 -15.04 -13.78
C GLU A 457 12.87 -15.65 -12.57
N GLU A 458 14.15 -15.32 -12.36
CA GLU A 458 14.93 -15.88 -11.26
C GLU A 458 14.40 -15.39 -9.91
N THR A 459 14.17 -14.09 -9.78
CA THR A 459 13.59 -13.49 -8.58
C THR A 459 12.17 -14.00 -8.34
N THR A 460 11.35 -14.09 -9.39
CA THR A 460 9.96 -14.59 -9.27
C THR A 460 9.95 -16.04 -8.82
N ARG A 461 10.80 -16.90 -9.39
CA ARG A 461 10.95 -18.30 -8.95
C ARG A 461 11.39 -18.40 -7.49
N ARG A 462 12.34 -17.58 -7.02
CA ARG A 462 12.74 -17.55 -5.60
C ARG A 462 11.57 -17.17 -4.68
N LEU A 463 10.70 -16.27 -5.11
CA LEU A 463 9.49 -15.88 -4.37
C LEU A 463 8.44 -17.00 -4.38
N GLU A 464 8.26 -17.71 -5.49
CA GLU A 464 7.38 -18.88 -5.59
C GLU A 464 7.89 -20.05 -4.74
N GLU A 465 9.20 -20.30 -4.69
CA GLU A 465 9.79 -21.28 -3.78
C GLU A 465 9.56 -20.91 -2.30
N LEU A 466 9.57 -19.62 -1.96
CA LEU A 466 9.18 -19.16 -0.62
C LEU A 466 7.69 -19.42 -0.36
N PHE A 467 6.83 -19.17 -1.34
CA PHE A 467 5.40 -19.48 -1.24
C PHE A 467 5.14 -20.98 -1.02
N LEU A 468 5.81 -21.85 -1.79
CA LEU A 468 5.67 -23.30 -1.67
C LEU A 468 6.19 -23.81 -0.31
N ARG A 469 7.26 -23.22 0.23
CA ARG A 469 7.71 -23.51 1.61
C ARG A 469 6.71 -23.07 2.67
N ASP A 470 6.10 -21.90 2.50
CA ASP A 470 5.02 -21.46 3.39
C ASP A 470 3.81 -22.40 3.30
N LEU A 471 3.55 -22.99 2.12
CA LEU A 471 2.46 -23.94 1.88
C LEU A 471 2.60 -25.25 2.68
N GLU A 472 3.83 -25.69 2.98
CA GLU A 472 4.08 -26.84 3.86
C GLU A 472 3.57 -26.61 5.30
N ARG A 473 3.36 -25.34 5.66
CA ARG A 473 2.82 -24.90 6.96
C ARG A 473 1.37 -24.43 6.87
N CYS A 474 0.69 -24.76 5.77
CA CYS A 474 -0.69 -24.37 5.54
C CYS A 474 -1.66 -25.54 5.71
N LYS A 475 -2.92 -25.18 5.95
CA LYS A 475 -4.07 -26.08 5.80
C LYS A 475 -4.88 -25.64 4.58
N GLU A 476 -5.20 -26.58 3.71
CA GLU A 476 -6.08 -26.32 2.56
C GLU A 476 -7.54 -26.16 3.04
N ILE A 477 -8.20 -25.11 2.55
CA ILE A 477 -9.63 -24.88 2.75
C ILE A 477 -10.32 -25.60 1.60
N THR A 478 -10.64 -26.88 1.80
CA THR A 478 -11.33 -27.66 0.77
C THR A 478 -12.79 -27.22 0.65
N ARG A 479 -13.43 -27.60 -0.46
CA ARG A 479 -14.85 -27.30 -0.69
C ARG A 479 -15.73 -27.93 0.38
N GLU A 480 -15.42 -29.16 0.79
CA GLU A 480 -16.15 -29.89 1.83
C GLU A 480 -16.06 -29.15 3.17
N VAL A 481 -14.84 -28.78 3.58
CA VAL A 481 -14.60 -28.02 4.81
C VAL A 481 -15.33 -26.67 4.78
N TYR A 482 -15.35 -26.00 3.63
CA TYR A 482 -16.07 -24.75 3.48
C TYR A 482 -17.59 -24.94 3.59
N GLU A 483 -18.16 -25.97 2.96
CA GLU A 483 -19.61 -26.24 2.97
C GLU A 483 -20.12 -26.70 4.35
N GLU A 484 -19.31 -27.43 5.13
CA GLU A 484 -19.64 -27.93 6.48
C GLU A 484 -19.72 -26.85 7.57
N ARG A 485 -19.38 -25.60 7.25
CA ARG A 485 -19.39 -24.50 8.23
C ARG A 485 -20.79 -24.24 8.82
N ASN A 486 -20.82 -24.05 10.14
CA ASN A 486 -22.07 -23.85 10.89
C ASN A 486 -22.78 -22.52 10.54
N LEU A 487 -24.07 -22.43 10.89
CA LEU A 487 -24.90 -21.27 10.59
C LEU A 487 -24.35 -19.96 11.16
N PHE A 488 -23.70 -20.00 12.33
CA PHE A 488 -23.15 -18.82 12.98
C PHE A 488 -21.97 -18.23 12.18
N ILE A 489 -21.09 -19.07 11.63
CA ILE A 489 -20.01 -18.65 10.74
C ILE A 489 -20.59 -18.04 9.46
N ARG A 490 -21.62 -18.66 8.87
CA ARG A 490 -22.31 -18.12 7.67
C ARG A 490 -22.89 -16.72 7.93
N ILE A 491 -23.51 -16.49 9.10
CA ILE A 491 -24.02 -15.16 9.47
C ILE A 491 -22.89 -14.14 9.59
N LYS A 492 -21.76 -14.51 10.21
CA LYS A 492 -20.59 -13.62 10.33
C LYS A 492 -20.00 -13.25 8.97
N GLU A 493 -19.88 -14.20 8.07
CA GLU A 493 -19.42 -13.99 6.69
C GLU A 493 -20.32 -12.98 5.98
N GLN A 494 -21.63 -13.22 5.95
CA GLN A 494 -22.58 -12.36 5.25
C GLN A 494 -22.63 -10.96 5.86
N GLY A 495 -22.67 -10.86 7.19
CA GLY A 495 -22.62 -9.57 7.88
C GLY A 495 -21.33 -8.80 7.61
N SER A 496 -20.19 -9.48 7.56
CA SER A 496 -18.90 -8.85 7.25
C SER A 496 -18.78 -8.47 5.78
N ARG A 497 -19.36 -9.27 4.86
CA ARG A 497 -19.37 -8.98 3.43
C ARG A 497 -20.13 -7.70 3.10
N LEU A 498 -21.20 -7.38 3.84
CA LEU A 498 -21.91 -6.10 3.71
C LEU A 498 -21.01 -4.89 4.05
N LEU A 499 -19.99 -5.09 4.87
CA LEU A 499 -19.04 -4.06 5.25
C LEU A 499 -17.84 -3.94 4.29
N SER A 500 -17.71 -4.84 3.31
CA SER A 500 -16.55 -4.88 2.38
C SER A 500 -16.16 -3.53 1.77
N PRO A 501 -17.09 -2.64 1.35
CA PRO A 501 -16.70 -1.32 0.82
C PRO A 501 -15.93 -0.42 1.81
N LEU A 502 -15.97 -0.74 3.11
CA LEU A 502 -15.28 -0.02 4.18
C LEU A 502 -14.01 -0.74 4.65
N LEU A 503 -13.79 -2.00 4.23
CA LEU A 503 -12.74 -2.90 4.71
C LEU A 503 -11.48 -2.85 3.84
#